data_AF-A0A662VU52-F1
#
_entry.id   AF-A0A662VU52-F1
#
_cell.length_a   1.000
_cell.length_b   1.000
_cell.length_c   1.000
_cell.angle_alpha   90.00
_cell.angle_beta   90.00
_cell.angle_gamma   90.00
#
_symmetry.space_group_name_H-M   'P 1'
#
loop_
_entity.id
_entity.type
_entity.pdbx_description
1 polymer ?
#
loop_
_entity_poly.entity_id
_entity_poly.type
_entity_poly.pdbx_seq_one_letter_code
_entity_poly.pdbx_strand_id
1 'polypeptide(L)'
;MGRIKTEYADPLLKDLYDHRIEGKIAAILGPVGSKKTTFLLLSAAALIGKDYVLFRDHPDDPQFKNFPGGLDKVILHHHEEDELIVEKIDESGIDELNVRIKTYYDAECLIRRLRKDRLNVVWEPQEFEPSMEFIRGVEIESNKNFDKYLKNIAWDPSWFWFEVTWVLLHRDNVKPYTLMWDEAGDILQHMPPGLRWHVQGWFCKRVMKLRSCKVSLFMAAHSANVFLDHRIKPLIMYYIYMAGADVVQNSVIHNDLPKRLKIGQGLIEAVRPIVWKDKPVLFSVFDVGQLNYCNYKINLSLCNKVRGRGVPKDVLEEYA
;
A
#
# COMPACT_ATOMS: atom_id res chain seq x y z
N MET A 1 10.97 10.42 28.27
CA MET A 1 10.16 10.04 27.09
C MET A 1 10.13 8.52 26.99
N GLY A 2 9.01 7.89 27.36
CA GLY A 2 8.85 6.43 27.27
C GLY A 2 8.73 6.00 25.81
N ARG A 3 9.58 5.06 25.37
CA ARG A 3 9.42 4.41 24.06
C ARG A 3 8.17 3.53 24.13
N ILE A 4 7.15 3.87 23.36
CA ILE A 4 5.98 3.01 23.15
C ILE A 4 6.47 1.77 22.38
N LYS A 5 6.48 0.61 23.03
CA LYS A 5 6.72 -0.68 22.37
C LYS A 5 5.41 -1.10 21.70
N THR A 6 5.37 -1.07 20.38
CA THR A 6 4.31 -1.71 19.59
C THR A 6 4.57 -3.22 19.60
N GLU A 7 3.94 -3.95 20.53
CA GLU A 7 3.91 -5.42 20.47
C GLU A 7 2.74 -5.84 19.57
N TYR A 8 3.05 -6.27 18.35
CA TYR A 8 2.07 -6.87 17.45
C TYR A 8 1.72 -8.26 17.99
N ALA A 9 0.43 -8.52 18.19
CA ALA A 9 -0.03 -9.82 18.65
C ALA A 9 0.06 -10.91 17.56
N ASP A 10 0.17 -10.49 16.30
CA ASP A 10 0.26 -11.36 15.12
C ASP A 10 1.68 -11.36 14.55
N PRO A 11 2.38 -12.51 14.50
CA PRO A 11 3.71 -12.62 13.92
C PRO A 11 3.80 -12.17 12.45
N LEU A 12 2.73 -12.31 11.67
CA LEU A 12 2.69 -11.90 10.27
C LEU A 12 2.57 -10.38 10.13
N LEU A 13 1.76 -9.72 10.97
CA LEU A 13 1.74 -8.26 11.01
C LEU A 13 3.09 -7.71 11.50
N LYS A 14 3.70 -8.38 12.49
CA LYS A 14 5.05 -8.01 12.94
C LYS A 14 6.07 -8.05 11.81
N ASP A 15 6.06 -9.13 11.02
CA ASP A 15 6.95 -9.29 9.88
C ASP A 15 6.62 -8.32 8.74
N LEU A 16 5.33 -8.09 8.47
CA LEU A 16 4.87 -7.09 7.50
C LEU A 16 5.42 -5.70 7.82
N TYR A 17 5.52 -5.31 9.10
CA TYR A 17 6.02 -4.00 9.52
C TYR A 17 7.51 -3.98 9.86
N ASP A 18 8.22 -5.10 9.71
CA ASP A 18 9.67 -5.17 9.94
C ASP A 18 10.46 -4.88 8.67
N HIS A 19 10.64 -3.59 8.36
CA HIS A 19 11.36 -3.13 7.17
C HIS A 19 12.87 -2.99 7.39
N ARG A 20 13.43 -3.57 8.45
CA ARG A 20 14.87 -3.45 8.76
C ARG A 20 15.74 -4.11 7.69
N ILE A 21 15.28 -5.25 7.17
CA ILE A 21 16.01 -6.11 6.23
C ILE A 21 15.65 -5.72 4.79
N GLU A 22 14.36 -5.73 4.46
CA GLU A 22 13.87 -5.50 3.10
C GLU A 22 12.50 -4.81 3.12
N GLY A 23 12.14 -4.20 1.99
CA GLY A 23 10.77 -3.75 1.75
C GLY A 23 9.79 -4.91 1.62
N LYS A 24 8.51 -4.65 1.90
CA LYS A 24 7.42 -5.63 1.87
C LYS A 24 6.37 -5.20 0.86
N ILE A 25 5.83 -6.14 0.09
CA ILE A 25 4.75 -5.88 -0.88
C ILE A 25 3.49 -6.55 -0.36
N ALA A 26 2.44 -5.76 -0.11
CA ALA A 26 1.18 -6.24 0.42
C ALA A 26 -0.01 -5.74 -0.39
N ALA A 27 -1.03 -6.58 -0.53
CA ALA A 27 -2.33 -6.19 -1.07
C ALA A 27 -3.42 -6.36 -0.01
N ILE A 28 -4.19 -5.30 0.20
CA ILE A 28 -5.31 -5.22 1.13
C ILE A 28 -6.59 -5.23 0.29
N LEU A 29 -7.36 -6.30 0.42
CA LEU A 29 -8.48 -6.62 -0.46
C LEU A 29 -9.79 -6.55 0.29
N GLY A 30 -10.85 -6.07 -0.37
CA GLY A 30 -12.18 -6.02 0.21
C GLY A 30 -13.10 -4.98 -0.44
N PRO A 31 -14.42 -5.17 -0.37
CA PRO A 31 -15.39 -4.26 -0.93
C PRO A 31 -15.32 -2.86 -0.29
N VAL A 32 -16.03 -1.88 -0.87
CA VAL A 32 -16.25 -0.58 -0.23
C VAL A 32 -16.82 -0.79 1.18
N GLY A 33 -16.40 0.02 2.15
CA GLY A 33 -16.88 -0.07 3.54
C GLY A 33 -16.22 -1.15 4.42
N SER A 34 -15.38 -2.03 3.86
CA SER A 34 -14.67 -3.09 4.59
C SER A 34 -13.51 -2.62 5.48
N LYS A 35 -13.30 -1.30 5.60
CA LYS A 35 -12.25 -0.64 6.40
C LYS A 35 -10.81 -0.84 5.88
N LYS A 36 -10.61 -1.09 4.58
CA LYS A 36 -9.28 -1.13 3.94
C LYS A 36 -8.45 0.12 4.22
N THR A 37 -9.01 1.31 3.96
CA THR A 37 -8.29 2.57 4.16
C THR A 37 -8.00 2.82 5.64
N THR A 38 -8.93 2.46 6.53
CA THR A 38 -8.67 2.51 7.99
C THR A 38 -7.48 1.63 8.36
N PHE A 39 -7.38 0.42 7.80
CA PHE A 39 -6.23 -0.46 8.00
C PHE A 39 -4.93 0.14 7.43
N LEU A 40 -4.96 0.77 6.24
CA LEU A 40 -3.81 1.51 5.72
C LEU A 40 -3.37 2.63 6.66
N LEU A 41 -4.29 3.45 7.19
CA LEU A 41 -3.97 4.52 8.13
C LEU A 41 -3.43 4.01 9.47
N LEU A 42 -3.87 2.84 9.94
CA LEU A 42 -3.34 2.15 11.12
C LEU A 42 -1.99 1.45 10.88
N SER A 43 -1.72 1.03 9.64
CA SER A 43 -0.38 0.66 9.20
C SER A 43 0.52 1.90 9.17
N ALA A 44 -0.06 3.00 8.66
CA ALA A 44 0.33 4.40 8.71
C ALA A 44 1.19 4.79 9.92
N ALA A 45 0.39 5.12 10.91
CA ALA A 45 0.57 5.04 12.34
C ALA A 45 1.76 4.22 12.84
N ALA A 46 1.77 2.92 12.56
CA ALA A 46 2.73 1.99 13.13
C ALA A 46 4.13 2.09 12.51
N LEU A 47 4.22 2.69 11.31
CA LEU A 47 5.43 2.84 10.51
C LEU A 47 6.06 4.24 10.59
N ILE A 48 5.28 5.28 10.92
CA ILE A 48 5.83 6.63 11.11
C ILE A 48 6.93 6.63 12.18
N GLY A 49 8.03 7.32 11.89
CA GLY A 49 9.27 7.33 12.68
C GLY A 49 10.22 6.18 12.32
N LYS A 50 9.71 5.03 11.85
CA LYS A 50 10.51 3.91 11.32
C LYS A 50 10.82 4.12 9.84
N ASP A 51 9.86 4.65 9.09
CA ASP A 51 9.87 4.81 7.64
C ASP A 51 9.48 6.23 7.21
N TYR A 52 9.82 6.59 5.98
CA TYR A 52 9.16 7.68 5.27
C TYR A 52 7.89 7.12 4.64
N VAL A 53 6.74 7.53 5.17
CA VAL A 53 5.46 6.97 4.77
C VAL A 53 4.72 7.93 3.86
N LEU A 54 4.46 7.47 2.64
CA LEU A 54 3.67 8.18 1.63
C LEU A 54 2.31 7.50 1.53
N PHE A 55 1.25 8.29 1.63
CA PHE A 55 -0.12 7.82 1.52
C PHE A 55 -0.79 8.56 0.36
N ARG A 56 -1.15 7.82 -0.69
CA ARG A 56 -2.02 8.31 -1.75
C ARG A 56 -3.42 8.47 -1.17
N ASP A 57 -3.94 9.69 -1.25
CA ASP A 57 -5.32 9.97 -0.88
C ASP A 57 -6.03 10.64 -2.05
N HIS A 58 -7.36 10.56 -2.06
CA HIS A 58 -8.17 11.19 -3.09
C HIS A 58 -8.62 12.58 -2.62
N PRO A 59 -8.48 13.64 -3.43
CA PRO A 59 -8.90 14.99 -3.03
C PRO A 59 -10.42 15.06 -2.76
N ASP A 60 -11.23 14.33 -3.53
CA ASP A 60 -12.70 14.33 -3.39
C ASP A 60 -13.24 13.62 -2.13
N ASP A 61 -12.48 12.68 -1.55
CA ASP A 61 -12.86 12.02 -0.29
C ASP A 61 -11.63 11.79 0.59
N PRO A 62 -11.10 12.86 1.22
CA PRO A 62 -9.82 12.80 1.92
C PRO A 62 -9.94 11.90 3.15
N GLN A 63 -9.34 10.72 3.09
CA GLN A 63 -9.36 9.73 4.17
C GLN A 63 -8.37 10.05 5.27
N PHE A 64 -7.34 10.87 4.99
CA PHE A 64 -6.33 11.26 5.97
C PHE A 64 -6.93 11.95 7.21
N LYS A 65 -8.14 12.54 7.10
CA LYS A 65 -8.87 13.11 8.25
C LYS A 65 -9.12 12.10 9.36
N ASN A 66 -9.17 10.81 9.01
CA ASN A 66 -9.34 9.69 9.93
C ASN A 66 -8.00 9.16 10.46
N PHE A 67 -6.89 9.84 10.20
CA PHE A 67 -5.57 9.38 10.62
C PHE A 67 -5.47 9.31 12.16
N PRO A 68 -5.25 8.13 12.75
CA PRO A 68 -5.34 7.95 14.19
C PRO A 68 -4.18 8.59 14.97
N GLY A 69 -3.12 9.03 14.28
CA GLY A 69 -2.02 9.78 14.91
C GLY A 69 -2.30 11.28 15.09
N GLY A 70 -3.46 11.78 14.65
CA GLY A 70 -3.83 13.20 14.70
C GLY A 70 -3.36 14.00 13.48
N LEU A 71 -4.08 15.07 13.15
CA LEU A 71 -3.79 15.94 12.00
C LEU A 71 -2.46 16.70 12.13
N ASP A 72 -1.97 16.95 13.35
CA ASP A 72 -0.65 17.54 13.59
C ASP A 72 0.51 16.65 13.10
N LYS A 73 0.22 15.37 12.89
CA LYS A 73 1.13 14.37 12.32
C LYS A 73 0.99 14.20 10.82
N VAL A 74 0.14 14.96 10.16
CA VAL A 74 -0.08 14.91 8.71
C VAL A 74 0.64 16.06 8.02
N ILE A 75 1.26 15.78 6.88
CA ILE A 75 1.66 16.78 5.89
C ILE A 75 0.94 16.43 4.60
N LEU A 76 0.12 17.35 4.11
CA LEU A 76 -0.51 17.24 2.81
C LEU A 76 0.42 17.83 1.75
N HIS A 77 0.76 17.02 0.76
CA HIS A 77 1.55 17.40 -0.41
C HIS A 77 0.62 17.47 -1.62
N HIS A 78 0.59 18.62 -2.31
CA HIS A 78 -0.15 18.81 -3.56
C HIS A 78 0.78 19.38 -4.64
N HIS A 79 0.42 19.18 -5.91
CA HIS A 79 1.21 19.73 -7.00
C HIS A 79 1.09 21.26 -7.04
N GLU A 80 2.15 21.98 -7.41
CA GLU A 80 2.15 23.44 -7.38
C GLU A 80 1.29 24.09 -8.46
N GLU A 81 0.99 23.36 -9.52
CA GLU A 81 0.10 23.81 -10.61
C GLU A 81 -1.38 23.48 -10.35
N ASP A 82 -1.68 22.62 -9.37
CA ASP A 82 -3.05 22.28 -9.02
C ASP A 82 -3.68 23.37 -8.12
N GLU A 83 -4.93 23.74 -8.41
CA GLU A 83 -5.72 24.57 -7.51
C GLU A 83 -6.09 23.78 -6.25
N LEU A 84 -5.75 24.34 -5.08
CA LEU A 84 -6.01 23.71 -3.79
C LEU A 84 -7.12 24.45 -3.04
N ILE A 85 -8.27 23.81 -2.88
CA ILE A 85 -9.35 24.27 -1.98
C ILE A 85 -9.47 23.25 -0.85
N VAL A 86 -9.01 23.60 0.35
CA VAL A 86 -9.17 22.77 1.56
C VAL A 86 -10.10 23.49 2.52
N GLU A 87 -11.39 23.21 2.40
CA GLU A 87 -12.44 23.77 3.26
C GLU A 87 -13.06 22.64 4.09
N LYS A 88 -13.18 22.83 5.41
CA LYS A 88 -14.02 21.97 6.26
C LYS A 88 -15.40 22.61 6.33
N ILE A 89 -16.36 22.04 5.62
CA ILE A 89 -17.75 22.46 5.72
C ILE A 89 -18.42 21.66 6.83
N ASP A 90 -18.88 22.34 7.88
CA ASP A 90 -19.73 21.75 8.91
C ASP A 90 -21.04 22.54 9.10
N GLU A 91 -21.93 22.04 9.98
CA GLU A 91 -23.22 22.69 10.26
C GLU A 91 -23.08 24.11 10.83
N SER A 92 -21.88 24.47 11.33
CA SER A 92 -21.57 25.77 11.93
C SER A 92 -20.87 26.74 10.96
N GLY A 93 -20.40 26.27 9.79
CA GLY A 93 -19.76 27.11 8.77
C GLY A 93 -18.60 26.43 8.03
N ILE A 94 -17.74 27.27 7.42
CA ILE A 94 -16.49 26.86 6.79
C ILE A 94 -15.37 27.08 7.81
N ASP A 95 -14.79 25.99 8.30
CA ASP A 95 -13.58 25.97 9.11
C ASP A 95 -12.35 25.65 8.23
N GLU A 96 -11.20 26.24 8.53
CA GLU A 96 -9.95 25.81 7.92
C GLU A 96 -9.48 24.49 8.54
N LEU A 97 -9.16 23.49 7.70
CA LEU A 97 -8.55 22.26 8.17
C LEU A 97 -7.12 22.54 8.60
N ASN A 98 -6.82 22.44 9.90
CA ASN A 98 -5.49 22.66 10.45
C ASN A 98 -4.53 21.48 10.11
N VAL A 99 -4.13 21.41 8.83
CA VAL A 99 -3.15 20.46 8.30
C VAL A 99 -2.00 21.22 7.66
N ARG A 100 -0.77 20.73 7.83
CA ARG A 100 0.38 21.35 7.19
C ARG A 100 0.38 21.03 5.70
N ILE A 101 0.32 22.06 4.88
CA ILE A 101 0.35 21.93 3.41
C ILE A 101 1.77 22.21 2.90
N LYS A 102 2.20 21.46 1.88
CA LYS A 102 3.39 21.72 1.09
C LYS A 102 3.08 21.47 -0.39
N THR A 103 3.66 22.29 -1.26
CA THR A 103 3.64 22.00 -2.69
C THR A 103 4.70 20.96 -3.08
N TYR A 104 4.66 20.48 -4.32
CA TYR A 104 5.79 19.87 -5.03
C TYR A 104 5.58 20.08 -6.53
N TYR A 105 6.63 19.95 -7.34
CA TYR A 105 6.57 20.15 -8.79
C TYR A 105 7.04 18.93 -9.60
N ASP A 106 7.68 17.97 -8.93
CA ASP A 106 8.08 16.69 -9.51
C ASP A 106 8.25 15.63 -8.39
N ALA A 107 8.49 14.39 -8.79
CA ALA A 107 8.68 13.28 -7.87
C ALA A 107 9.93 13.48 -6.97
N GLU A 108 11.02 14.02 -7.48
CA GLU A 108 12.25 14.26 -6.69
C GLU A 108 12.05 15.31 -5.59
N CYS A 109 11.36 16.40 -5.93
CA CYS A 109 10.96 17.46 -5.02
C CYS A 109 10.06 16.91 -3.93
N LEU A 110 9.06 16.08 -4.28
CA LEU A 110 8.24 15.38 -3.31
C LEU A 110 9.11 14.58 -2.34
N ILE A 111 9.97 13.68 -2.85
CA ILE A 111 10.82 12.81 -2.02
C ILE A 111 11.70 13.62 -1.06
N ARG A 112 12.28 14.73 -1.52
CA ARG A 112 13.10 15.64 -0.69
C ARG A 112 12.30 16.34 0.41
N ARG A 113 11.00 16.58 0.21
CA ARG A 113 10.12 17.28 1.16
C ARG A 113 9.51 16.37 2.23
N LEU A 114 9.61 15.05 2.06
CA LEU A 114 9.03 14.06 2.98
C LEU A 114 9.61 14.15 4.38
N ARG A 115 8.78 13.81 5.37
CA ARG A 115 9.14 13.77 6.78
C ARG A 115 8.89 12.39 7.35
N LYS A 116 9.93 11.83 7.97
CA LYS A 116 9.89 10.49 8.56
C LYS A 116 8.95 10.40 9.76
N ASP A 117 8.80 11.48 10.51
CA ASP A 117 8.02 11.58 11.73
C ASP A 117 6.56 12.03 11.49
N ARG A 118 6.09 11.93 10.24
CA ARG A 118 4.78 12.39 9.78
C ARG A 118 4.19 11.42 8.74
N LEU A 119 2.87 11.40 8.64
CA LEU A 119 2.18 10.86 7.47
C LEU A 119 2.32 11.87 6.33
N ASN A 120 2.95 11.48 5.24
CA ASN A 120 3.04 12.32 4.05
C ASN A 120 1.89 11.94 3.13
N VAL A 121 0.79 12.66 3.22
CA VAL A 121 -0.36 12.50 2.33
C VAL A 121 -0.03 13.17 1.02
N VAL A 122 -0.23 12.48 -0.08
CA VAL A 122 0.10 12.99 -1.41
C VAL A 122 -1.16 12.93 -2.25
N TRP A 123 -1.61 14.10 -2.69
CA TRP A 123 -2.61 14.20 -3.75
C TRP A 123 -1.89 14.11 -5.09
N GLU A 124 -2.39 13.20 -5.92
CA GLU A 124 -1.89 13.00 -7.28
C GLU A 124 -2.14 14.27 -8.11
N PRO A 125 -1.15 14.71 -8.91
CA PRO A 125 -1.32 15.87 -9.77
C PRO A 125 -2.49 15.68 -10.75
N GLN A 126 -3.29 16.70 -11.03
CA GLN A 126 -4.38 16.58 -12.02
C GLN A 126 -3.85 16.43 -13.44
N GLU A 127 -2.75 17.12 -13.74
CA GLU A 127 -1.99 17.01 -14.98
C GLU A 127 -0.54 16.67 -14.65
N PHE A 128 0.02 15.66 -15.31
CA PHE A 128 1.39 15.22 -15.02
C PHE A 128 2.12 14.81 -16.28
N GLU A 129 3.19 15.53 -16.61
CA GLU A 129 4.16 15.12 -17.61
C GLU A 129 5.36 14.46 -16.91
N PRO A 130 5.61 13.16 -17.14
CA PRO A 130 6.74 12.48 -16.53
C PRO A 130 8.09 12.99 -17.05
N SER A 131 9.14 12.92 -16.22
CA SER A 131 10.47 13.34 -16.66
C SER A 131 11.00 12.49 -17.82
N MET A 132 11.73 13.14 -18.73
CA MET A 132 12.36 12.45 -19.87
C MET A 132 13.38 11.40 -19.44
N GLU A 133 13.98 11.53 -18.25
CA GLU A 133 14.86 10.51 -17.69
C GLU A 133 14.08 9.23 -17.38
N PHE A 134 12.95 9.35 -16.68
CA PHE A 134 12.06 8.24 -16.40
C PHE A 134 11.57 7.57 -17.70
N ILE A 135 11.08 8.36 -18.66
CA ILE A 135 10.59 7.85 -19.95
C ILE A 135 11.68 7.05 -20.69
N ARG A 136 12.88 7.61 -20.83
CA ARG A 136 14.02 6.91 -21.47
C ARG A 136 14.41 5.64 -20.72
N GLY A 137 14.36 5.67 -19.39
CA GLY A 137 14.57 4.50 -18.56
C GLY A 137 13.59 3.36 -18.88
N VAL A 138 12.30 3.70 -19.00
CA VAL A 138 11.25 2.74 -19.39
C VAL A 138 11.46 2.24 -20.82
N GLU A 139 11.80 3.11 -21.77
CA GLU A 139 12.08 2.75 -23.19
C GLU A 139 13.18 1.69 -23.29
N ILE A 140 14.33 1.95 -22.68
CA ILE A 140 15.49 1.06 -22.70
C ILE A 140 15.11 -0.32 -22.16
N GLU A 141 14.42 -0.36 -21.03
CA GLU A 141 14.07 -1.62 -20.36
C GLU A 141 12.91 -2.39 -21.00
N SER A 142 11.99 -1.67 -21.63
CA SER A 142 10.88 -2.28 -22.37
C SER A 142 11.31 -2.72 -23.78
N ASN A 143 12.50 -2.30 -24.24
CA ASN A 143 12.98 -2.46 -25.61
C ASN A 143 11.96 -1.93 -26.62
N LYS A 144 11.50 -0.69 -26.38
CA LYS A 144 10.53 0.03 -27.21
C LYS A 144 11.05 1.43 -27.47
N ASN A 145 10.66 1.99 -28.60
CA ASN A 145 10.85 3.40 -28.93
C ASN A 145 9.50 4.10 -28.72
N PHE A 146 9.46 5.08 -27.82
CA PHE A 146 8.27 5.85 -27.48
C PHE A 146 8.14 7.16 -28.27
N ASP A 147 9.14 7.58 -29.05
CA ASP A 147 9.11 8.83 -29.84
C ASP A 147 7.81 9.01 -30.66
N LYS A 148 7.28 7.90 -31.20
CA LYS A 148 6.03 7.89 -31.97
C LYS A 148 4.78 8.10 -31.09
N TYR A 149 4.82 7.68 -29.85
CA TYR A 149 3.71 7.74 -28.89
C TYR A 149 3.67 9.10 -28.18
N LEU A 150 4.84 9.71 -27.92
CA LEU A 150 4.96 10.97 -27.16
C LEU A 150 4.30 12.18 -27.84
N LYS A 151 4.18 12.18 -29.17
CA LYS A 151 3.70 13.37 -29.92
C LYS A 151 2.23 13.73 -29.70
N ASN A 152 1.40 12.80 -29.24
CA ASN A 152 -0.05 12.99 -29.10
C ASN A 152 -0.62 12.24 -27.88
N ILE A 153 0.17 12.11 -26.81
CA ILE A 153 -0.29 11.39 -25.63
C ILE A 153 -1.04 12.32 -24.67
N ALA A 154 -2.21 11.87 -24.23
CA ALA A 154 -2.80 12.38 -23.00
C ALA A 154 -2.08 11.64 -21.86
N TRP A 155 -1.28 12.39 -21.10
CA TRP A 155 -0.60 11.82 -19.96
C TRP A 155 -1.60 11.43 -18.88
N ASP A 156 -1.33 10.30 -18.25
CA ASP A 156 -2.19 9.75 -17.22
C ASP A 156 -1.59 10.12 -15.85
N PRO A 157 -2.32 10.86 -15.01
CA PRO A 157 -1.88 11.30 -13.68
C PRO A 157 -1.23 10.21 -12.83
N SER A 158 -1.71 8.97 -12.94
CA SER A 158 -1.19 7.83 -12.18
C SER A 158 0.28 7.52 -12.48
N TRP A 159 0.84 8.04 -13.58
CA TRP A 159 2.25 7.88 -13.92
C TRP A 159 3.17 8.58 -12.95
N PHE A 160 2.67 9.59 -12.24
CA PHE A 160 3.37 10.20 -11.13
C PHE A 160 3.86 9.15 -10.12
N TRP A 161 3.04 8.15 -9.80
CA TRP A 161 3.43 7.09 -8.87
C TRP A 161 4.49 6.16 -9.44
N PHE A 162 4.49 5.92 -10.76
CA PHE A 162 5.58 5.19 -11.40
C PHE A 162 6.88 5.98 -11.35
N GLU A 163 6.84 7.29 -11.55
CA GLU A 163 8.02 8.14 -11.43
C GLU A 163 8.52 8.26 -9.98
N VAL A 164 7.63 8.37 -9.00
CA VAL A 164 8.00 8.27 -7.58
C VAL A 164 8.75 6.96 -7.31
N THR A 165 8.27 5.84 -7.87
CA THR A 165 8.99 4.55 -7.72
C THR A 165 10.33 4.53 -8.46
N TRP A 166 10.44 5.21 -9.61
CA TRP A 166 11.69 5.38 -10.35
C TRP A 166 12.73 6.12 -9.52
N VAL A 167 12.39 7.29 -8.97
CA VAL A 167 13.26 8.10 -8.11
C VAL A 167 13.71 7.27 -6.90
N LEU A 168 12.78 6.52 -6.30
CA LEU A 168 13.09 5.66 -5.17
C LEU A 168 14.04 4.51 -5.55
N LEU A 169 13.95 3.94 -6.75
CA LEU A 169 14.84 2.87 -7.18
C LEU A 169 16.26 3.34 -7.52
N HIS A 170 16.44 4.60 -7.92
CA HIS A 170 17.72 5.14 -8.41
C HIS A 170 18.44 6.07 -7.43
N ARG A 171 17.90 6.29 -6.23
CA ARG A 171 18.57 7.09 -5.19
C ARG A 171 19.83 6.43 -4.63
N ASP A 172 20.84 7.23 -4.30
CA ASP A 172 22.08 6.74 -3.69
C ASP A 172 21.91 6.21 -2.26
N ASN A 173 20.93 6.74 -1.52
CA ASN A 173 20.76 6.46 -0.10
C ASN A 173 19.62 5.47 0.18
N VAL A 174 19.97 4.29 0.70
CA VAL A 174 19.00 3.26 1.10
C VAL A 174 18.38 3.60 2.46
N LYS A 175 17.34 4.44 2.44
CA LYS A 175 16.45 4.71 3.58
C LYS A 175 15.15 3.90 3.44
N PRO A 176 14.47 3.51 4.52
CA PRO A 176 13.20 2.80 4.42
C PRO A 176 12.06 3.75 4.03
N TYR A 177 11.29 3.37 3.01
CA TYR A 177 10.08 4.06 2.57
C TYR A 177 8.92 3.07 2.56
N THR A 178 7.72 3.55 2.84
CA THR A 178 6.49 2.80 2.61
C THR A 178 5.56 3.62 1.73
N LEU A 179 5.25 3.08 0.55
CA LEU A 179 4.24 3.60 -0.36
C LEU A 179 2.90 2.94 -0.02
N MET A 180 1.87 3.73 0.23
CA MET A 180 0.51 3.26 0.48
C MET A 180 -0.41 3.80 -0.60
N TRP A 181 -0.84 2.92 -1.49
CA TRP A 181 -1.75 3.25 -2.58
C TRP A 181 -3.15 2.84 -2.20
N ASP A 182 -3.95 3.82 -1.74
CA ASP A 182 -5.39 3.62 -1.69
C ASP A 182 -5.97 3.65 -3.11
N GLU A 183 -7.01 2.83 -3.33
CA GLU A 183 -7.56 2.54 -4.66
C GLU A 183 -6.47 2.24 -5.71
N ALA A 184 -5.58 1.29 -5.39
CA ALA A 184 -4.47 0.89 -6.24
C ALA A 184 -4.88 0.38 -7.63
N GLY A 185 -6.16 0.07 -7.86
CA GLY A 185 -6.70 -0.23 -9.18
C GLY A 185 -6.60 0.94 -10.15
N ASP A 186 -6.60 2.18 -9.65
CA ASP A 186 -6.45 3.39 -10.47
C ASP A 186 -5.03 3.56 -10.98
N ILE A 187 -4.03 3.01 -10.27
CA ILE A 187 -2.61 3.04 -10.66
C ILE A 187 -2.24 1.78 -11.43
N LEU A 188 -2.66 0.62 -10.96
CA LEU A 188 -2.32 -0.69 -11.53
C LEU A 188 -3.51 -1.32 -12.23
N GLN A 189 -4.10 -0.57 -13.16
CA GLN A 189 -5.28 -0.99 -13.91
C GLN A 189 -5.14 -2.40 -14.49
N HIS A 190 -6.25 -3.12 -14.55
CA HIS A 190 -6.27 -4.41 -15.22
C HIS A 190 -6.19 -4.22 -16.74
N MET A 191 -5.11 -4.68 -17.36
CA MET A 191 -4.88 -4.59 -18.81
C MET A 191 -4.96 -3.15 -19.37
N PRO A 192 -4.11 -2.22 -18.90
CA PRO A 192 -4.13 -0.86 -19.43
C PRO A 192 -3.73 -0.86 -20.90
N PRO A 193 -4.32 0.01 -21.74
CA PRO A 193 -3.96 0.11 -23.15
C PRO A 193 -2.70 0.98 -23.36
N GLY A 194 -2.18 0.96 -24.60
CA GLY A 194 -1.23 1.96 -25.09
C GLY A 194 0.08 2.04 -24.31
N LEU A 195 0.59 3.26 -24.11
CA LEU A 195 1.88 3.48 -23.47
C LEU A 195 1.88 3.07 -21.99
N ARG A 196 0.72 3.20 -21.32
CA ARG A 196 0.53 2.78 -19.93
C ARG A 196 0.81 1.28 -19.75
N TRP A 197 0.50 0.43 -20.72
CA TRP A 197 0.88 -1.01 -20.69
C TRP A 197 2.38 -1.23 -20.50
N HIS A 198 3.20 -0.43 -21.19
CA HIS A 198 4.64 -0.54 -21.16
C HIS A 198 5.22 0.01 -19.87
N VAL A 199 4.73 1.17 -19.41
CA VAL A 199 5.14 1.77 -18.14
C VAL A 199 4.77 0.88 -16.96
N GLN A 200 3.51 0.43 -16.90
CA GLN A 200 3.07 -0.50 -15.86
C GLN A 200 3.79 -1.85 -15.94
N GLY A 201 4.14 -2.30 -17.15
CA GLY A 201 4.97 -3.49 -17.37
C GLY A 201 6.39 -3.33 -16.85
N TRP A 202 7.01 -2.16 -17.04
CA TRP A 202 8.29 -1.81 -16.42
C TRP A 202 8.18 -1.84 -14.90
N PHE A 203 7.15 -1.20 -14.34
CA PHE A 203 6.93 -1.19 -12.89
C PHE A 203 6.80 -2.60 -12.32
N CYS A 204 5.96 -3.46 -12.94
CA CYS A 204 5.78 -4.84 -12.49
C CYS A 204 7.09 -5.65 -12.52
N LYS A 205 7.96 -5.43 -13.53
CA LYS A 205 9.30 -6.05 -13.57
C LYS A 205 10.22 -5.55 -12.46
N ARG A 206 10.00 -4.33 -11.97
CA ARG A 206 10.87 -3.63 -11.01
C ARG A 206 10.39 -3.68 -9.57
N VAL A 207 9.13 -4.01 -9.32
CA VAL A 207 8.57 -4.04 -7.96
C VAL A 207 9.40 -4.91 -7.00
N MET A 208 10.00 -6.01 -7.47
CA MET A 208 10.85 -6.87 -6.64
C MET A 208 12.14 -6.17 -6.20
N LYS A 209 12.66 -5.22 -6.99
CA LYS A 209 13.83 -4.41 -6.63
C LYS A 209 13.52 -3.40 -5.53
N LEU A 210 12.25 -3.01 -5.35
CA LEU A 210 11.83 -2.16 -4.21
C LEU A 210 12.26 -2.78 -2.89
N ARG A 211 12.20 -4.11 -2.77
CA ARG A 211 12.60 -4.86 -1.56
C ARG A 211 14.06 -4.60 -1.18
N SER A 212 14.98 -4.78 -2.12
CA SER A 212 16.42 -4.52 -1.91
C SER A 212 16.71 -3.04 -1.62
N CYS A 213 15.87 -2.15 -2.14
CA CYS A 213 15.94 -0.71 -1.88
C CYS A 213 15.21 -0.29 -0.59
N LYS A 214 14.74 -1.24 0.24
CA LYS A 214 13.94 -0.98 1.46
C LYS A 214 12.72 -0.10 1.21
N VAL A 215 12.04 -0.33 0.09
CA VAL A 215 10.78 0.32 -0.24
C VAL A 215 9.66 -0.71 -0.12
N SER A 216 8.78 -0.51 0.83
CA SER A 216 7.55 -1.27 0.98
C SER A 216 6.43 -0.66 0.14
N LEU A 217 5.52 -1.50 -0.35
CA LEU A 217 4.38 -1.10 -1.17
C LEU A 217 3.12 -1.80 -0.66
N PHE A 218 2.20 -1.02 -0.10
CA PHE A 218 0.90 -1.50 0.37
C PHE A 218 -0.18 -0.98 -0.57
N MET A 219 -0.95 -1.88 -1.14
CA MET A 219 -1.96 -1.57 -2.16
C MET A 219 -3.34 -1.95 -1.63
N ALA A 220 -4.25 -1.00 -1.47
CA ALA A 220 -5.65 -1.32 -1.20
C ALA A 220 -6.44 -1.38 -2.51
N ALA A 221 -7.24 -2.43 -2.69
CA ALA A 221 -8.08 -2.60 -3.87
C ALA A 221 -9.36 -3.37 -3.52
N HIS A 222 -10.40 -3.26 -4.35
CA HIS A 222 -11.63 -4.04 -4.15
C HIS A 222 -11.41 -5.54 -4.30
N SER A 223 -10.73 -5.93 -5.36
CA SER A 223 -10.38 -7.32 -5.66
C SER A 223 -9.10 -7.35 -6.47
N ALA A 224 -8.11 -8.14 -6.04
CA ALA A 224 -6.88 -8.30 -6.82
C ALA A 224 -7.18 -8.93 -8.19
N ASN A 225 -8.15 -9.84 -8.27
CA ASN A 225 -8.41 -10.57 -9.51
C ASN A 225 -8.87 -9.64 -10.64
N VAL A 226 -9.73 -8.69 -10.31
CA VAL A 226 -10.43 -7.81 -11.27
C VAL A 226 -9.73 -6.48 -11.48
N PHE A 227 -9.18 -5.87 -10.41
CA PHE A 227 -8.74 -4.48 -10.47
C PHE A 227 -7.24 -4.31 -10.64
N LEU A 228 -6.44 -5.33 -10.28
CA LEU A 228 -4.99 -5.25 -10.36
C LEU A 228 -4.45 -5.97 -11.60
N ASP A 229 -3.37 -5.42 -12.14
CA ASP A 229 -2.56 -6.07 -13.18
C ASP A 229 -2.21 -7.52 -12.79
N HIS A 230 -2.40 -8.47 -13.70
CA HIS A 230 -2.08 -9.86 -13.42
C HIS A 230 -0.58 -10.09 -13.16
N ARG A 231 0.30 -9.22 -13.67
CA ARG A 231 1.76 -9.29 -13.51
C ARG A 231 2.21 -8.91 -12.10
N ILE A 232 1.45 -8.12 -11.35
CA ILE A 232 1.81 -7.74 -9.97
C ILE A 232 1.48 -8.85 -8.96
N LYS A 233 0.44 -9.65 -9.23
CA LYS A 233 -0.08 -10.70 -8.33
C LYS A 233 0.98 -11.69 -7.81
N PRO A 234 1.84 -12.29 -8.66
CA PRO A 234 2.86 -13.23 -8.17
C PRO A 234 3.99 -12.58 -7.36
N LEU A 235 4.02 -11.24 -7.28
CA LEU A 235 5.05 -10.45 -6.61
C LEU A 235 4.60 -9.95 -5.23
N ILE A 236 3.30 -10.08 -4.92
CA ILE A 236 2.72 -9.76 -3.62
C ILE A 236 3.15 -10.80 -2.59
N MET A 237 3.69 -10.32 -1.46
CA MET A 237 4.19 -11.15 -0.36
C MET A 237 3.14 -11.37 0.73
N TYR A 238 2.21 -10.43 0.89
CA TYR A 238 1.13 -10.55 1.86
C TYR A 238 -0.20 -10.18 1.21
N TYR A 239 -1.19 -11.06 1.36
CA TYR A 239 -2.56 -10.73 1.07
C TYR A 239 -3.32 -10.52 2.37
N ILE A 240 -4.04 -9.41 2.47
CA ILE A 240 -4.81 -9.02 3.63
C ILE A 240 -6.27 -8.95 3.18
N TYR A 241 -7.05 -9.96 3.51
CA TYR A 241 -8.45 -10.08 3.13
C TYR A 241 -9.34 -9.48 4.20
N MET A 242 -9.94 -8.33 3.91
CA MET A 242 -10.95 -7.70 4.77
C MET A 242 -12.30 -8.41 4.62
N ALA A 243 -13.25 -8.05 5.49
CA ALA A 243 -14.60 -8.59 5.44
C ALA A 243 -15.24 -8.48 4.05
N GLY A 244 -15.70 -9.62 3.52
CA GLY A 244 -16.32 -9.73 2.20
C GLY A 244 -15.35 -9.76 1.01
N ALA A 245 -14.03 -9.81 1.22
CA ALA A 245 -13.06 -9.86 0.14
C ALA A 245 -13.11 -11.16 -0.67
N ASP A 246 -12.80 -11.05 -1.97
CA ASP A 246 -12.50 -12.22 -2.81
C ASP A 246 -11.09 -12.73 -2.51
N VAL A 247 -10.95 -14.04 -2.39
CA VAL A 247 -9.64 -14.66 -2.22
C VAL A 247 -8.96 -14.81 -3.58
N VAL A 248 -7.65 -14.56 -3.64
CA VAL A 248 -6.87 -14.72 -4.87
C VAL A 248 -6.73 -16.19 -5.25
N GLN A 249 -6.54 -16.45 -6.54
CA GLN A 249 -6.28 -17.80 -7.02
C GLN A 249 -5.04 -18.40 -6.34
N ASN A 250 -5.12 -19.68 -5.97
CA ASN A 250 -4.07 -20.45 -5.29
C ASN A 250 -3.77 -20.04 -3.82
N SER A 251 -4.58 -19.19 -3.20
CA SER A 251 -4.51 -18.97 -1.75
C SER A 251 -4.85 -20.24 -0.98
N VAL A 252 -4.28 -20.39 0.22
CA VAL A 252 -4.69 -21.44 1.16
C VAL A 252 -5.99 -21.10 1.91
N ILE A 253 -6.44 -19.84 1.83
CA ILE A 253 -7.66 -19.36 2.47
C ILE A 253 -8.86 -19.74 1.61
N HIS A 254 -9.87 -20.36 2.22
CA HIS A 254 -11.12 -20.65 1.53
C HIS A 254 -11.92 -19.36 1.28
N ASN A 255 -12.51 -19.22 0.09
CA ASN A 255 -13.30 -18.05 -0.34
C ASN A 255 -14.45 -17.67 0.61
N ASP A 256 -14.93 -18.59 1.44
CA ASP A 256 -16.00 -18.33 2.40
C ASP A 256 -15.52 -17.70 3.71
N LEU A 257 -14.22 -17.77 4.02
CA LEU A 257 -13.70 -17.25 5.29
C LEU A 257 -13.81 -15.72 5.36
N PRO A 258 -13.34 -14.93 4.36
CA PRO A 258 -13.51 -13.47 4.41
C PRO A 258 -14.98 -13.04 4.47
N LYS A 259 -15.89 -13.80 3.87
CA LYS A 259 -17.34 -13.51 3.89
C LYS A 259 -17.98 -13.66 5.26
N ARG A 260 -17.34 -14.38 6.18
CA ARG A 260 -17.80 -14.59 7.57
C ARG A 260 -17.18 -13.61 8.56
N LEU A 261 -16.19 -12.84 8.14
CA LEU A 261 -15.58 -11.79 8.95
C LEU A 261 -16.59 -10.66 9.20
N LYS A 262 -16.56 -10.10 10.40
CA LYS A 262 -17.28 -8.84 10.69
C LYS A 262 -16.52 -7.68 10.06
N ILE A 263 -17.22 -6.58 9.74
CA ILE A 263 -16.59 -5.35 9.30
C ILE A 263 -15.52 -4.93 10.31
N GLY A 264 -14.32 -4.61 9.81
CA GLY A 264 -13.15 -4.32 10.65
C GLY A 264 -12.34 -5.56 11.04
N GLN A 265 -12.74 -6.78 10.71
CA GLN A 265 -11.87 -7.95 10.82
C GLN A 265 -11.15 -8.22 9.50
N GLY A 266 -9.96 -8.80 9.58
CA GLY A 266 -9.14 -9.17 8.44
C GLY A 266 -8.44 -10.51 8.63
N LEU A 267 -8.08 -11.13 7.52
CA LEU A 267 -7.20 -12.28 7.43
C LEU A 267 -5.91 -11.85 6.76
N ILE A 268 -4.75 -12.16 7.32
CA ILE A 268 -3.46 -11.96 6.65
C ILE A 268 -2.91 -13.32 6.22
N GLU A 269 -2.49 -13.43 4.97
CA GLU A 269 -1.79 -14.58 4.39
C GLU A 269 -0.41 -14.13 3.91
N ALA A 270 0.65 -14.79 4.37
CA ALA A 270 1.99 -14.58 3.82
C ALA A 270 2.23 -15.55 2.65
N VAL A 271 2.21 -15.01 1.43
CA VAL A 271 2.51 -15.75 0.21
C VAL A 271 4.01 -15.68 -0.01
N ARG A 272 4.68 -16.81 0.23
CA ARG A 272 6.11 -16.89 -0.03
C ARG A 272 6.34 -17.02 -1.54
N PRO A 273 7.23 -16.21 -2.15
CA PRO A 273 7.63 -16.44 -3.53
C PRO A 273 8.24 -17.83 -3.67
N ILE A 274 8.07 -18.42 -4.87
CA ILE A 274 8.39 -19.79 -5.32
C ILE A 274 9.75 -20.34 -4.84
N VAL A 275 10.67 -19.50 -4.36
CA VAL A 275 11.99 -19.84 -3.84
C VAL A 275 11.95 -20.54 -2.46
N TRP A 276 10.84 -20.50 -1.72
CA TRP A 276 10.73 -21.05 -0.35
C TRP A 276 9.69 -22.17 -0.20
N LYS A 277 9.72 -23.17 -1.09
CA LYS A 277 8.70 -24.24 -1.20
C LYS A 277 8.47 -25.08 0.07
N ASP A 278 9.41 -25.11 1.00
CA ASP A 278 9.40 -26.09 2.11
C ASP A 278 8.86 -25.54 3.45
N LYS A 279 8.27 -24.33 3.48
CA LYS A 279 7.72 -23.74 4.71
C LYS A 279 6.19 -23.58 4.62
N PRO A 280 5.44 -23.86 5.71
CA PRO A 280 3.99 -23.74 5.71
C PRO A 280 3.56 -22.32 5.36
N VAL A 281 2.50 -22.20 4.56
CA VAL A 281 1.78 -20.94 4.37
C VAL A 281 1.11 -20.61 5.70
N LEU A 282 1.40 -19.40 6.20
CA LEU A 282 0.86 -18.93 7.47
C LEU A 282 -0.27 -17.96 7.18
N PHE A 283 -1.38 -18.12 7.91
CA PHE A 283 -2.43 -17.11 7.96
C PHE A 283 -2.88 -16.86 9.40
N SER A 284 -3.44 -15.68 9.63
CA SER A 284 -3.97 -15.28 10.93
C SER A 284 -5.16 -14.32 10.79
N VAL A 285 -6.03 -14.29 11.79
CA VAL A 285 -7.19 -13.40 11.89
C VAL A 285 -6.83 -12.23 12.82
N PHE A 286 -7.14 -11.02 12.40
CA PHE A 286 -6.98 -9.83 13.23
C PHE A 286 -8.24 -8.96 13.20
N ASP A 287 -8.33 -8.05 14.17
CA ASP A 287 -9.41 -7.05 14.28
C ASP A 287 -8.78 -5.66 14.24
N VAL A 288 -9.18 -4.85 13.26
CA VAL A 288 -8.73 -3.47 13.03
C VAL A 288 -9.05 -2.58 14.23
N GLY A 289 -10.20 -2.78 14.88
CA GLY A 289 -10.55 -2.05 16.11
C GLY A 289 -9.66 -2.43 17.30
N GLN A 290 -9.03 -3.61 17.24
CA GLN A 290 -8.02 -4.06 18.19
C GLN A 290 -6.58 -3.80 17.70
N LEU A 291 -6.39 -3.00 16.66
CA LEU A 291 -5.07 -2.44 16.34
C LEU A 291 -4.91 -1.10 17.09
N ASN A 292 -5.06 -1.08 18.43
CA ASN A 292 -4.71 0.14 19.16
C ASN A 292 -3.19 0.28 19.21
N TYR A 293 -2.76 1.54 19.14
CA TYR A 293 -1.37 1.99 19.28
C TYR A 293 -0.67 1.53 20.56
N CYS A 294 -1.43 1.02 21.54
CA CYS A 294 -0.94 0.60 22.84
C CYS A 294 -1.67 -0.68 23.26
N ASN A 295 -0.99 -1.82 23.16
CA ASN A 295 -1.32 -3.14 23.74
C ASN A 295 -2.53 -3.90 23.19
N TYR A 296 -2.28 -5.09 22.62
CA TYR A 296 -3.30 -6.14 22.56
C TYR A 296 -2.74 -7.56 22.74
N LYS A 297 -3.57 -8.41 23.37
CA LYS A 297 -3.51 -9.88 23.41
C LYS A 297 -4.60 -10.43 22.47
N ILE A 298 -4.26 -11.38 21.60
CA ILE A 298 -5.22 -12.09 20.73
C ILE A 298 -5.90 -13.24 21.50
N ASN A 299 -7.18 -13.47 21.21
CA ASN A 299 -7.93 -14.65 21.63
C ASN A 299 -7.94 -15.68 20.49
N LEU A 300 -7.11 -16.72 20.61
CA LEU A 300 -6.84 -17.75 19.59
C LEU A 300 -8.00 -18.75 19.33
N SER A 301 -9.16 -18.57 19.97
CA SER A 301 -10.27 -19.54 19.90
C SER A 301 -10.91 -19.70 18.51
N LEU A 302 -10.60 -18.82 17.54
CA LEU A 302 -11.11 -18.88 16.17
C LEU A 302 -10.22 -19.69 15.20
N CYS A 303 -8.94 -19.91 15.48
CA CYS A 303 -8.05 -20.67 14.60
C CYS A 303 -8.35 -22.19 14.59
N ASN A 304 -8.93 -22.72 15.67
CA ASN A 304 -9.19 -24.16 15.82
C ASN A 304 -10.37 -24.71 14.98
N LYS A 305 -11.05 -23.87 14.18
CA LYS A 305 -12.23 -24.30 13.39
C LYS A 305 -12.03 -24.40 11.88
N VAL A 306 -10.85 -24.07 11.34
CA VAL A 306 -10.56 -24.23 9.90
C VAL A 306 -9.76 -25.50 9.65
N ARG A 307 -10.44 -26.66 9.69
CA ARG A 307 -9.89 -27.93 9.18
C ARG A 307 -9.92 -27.91 7.64
N GLY A 308 -8.97 -27.22 7.03
CA GLY A 308 -8.65 -27.39 5.61
C GLY A 308 -7.92 -28.72 5.40
N ARG A 309 -8.34 -29.51 4.42
CA ARG A 309 -7.59 -30.71 4.00
C ARG A 309 -6.21 -30.24 3.49
N GLY A 310 -5.13 -30.56 4.20
CA GLY A 310 -3.76 -30.34 3.72
C GLY A 310 -2.76 -29.79 4.73
N VAL A 311 -3.17 -29.34 5.92
CA VAL A 311 -2.20 -28.94 6.96
C VAL A 311 -1.91 -30.14 7.88
N PRO A 312 -0.65 -30.62 7.93
CA PRO A 312 -0.26 -31.69 8.83
C PRO A 312 -0.60 -31.35 10.29
N LYS A 313 -1.12 -32.34 11.02
CA LYS A 313 -1.71 -32.18 12.36
C LYS A 313 -0.67 -31.72 13.39
N ASP A 314 0.57 -32.10 13.18
CA ASP A 314 1.79 -31.78 13.92
C ASP A 314 2.19 -30.30 13.83
N VAL A 315 1.90 -29.61 12.72
CA VAL A 315 2.19 -28.17 12.57
C VAL A 315 1.25 -27.30 13.42
N LEU A 316 0.07 -27.81 13.76
CA LEU A 316 -0.92 -27.09 14.57
C LEU A 316 -0.68 -27.21 16.08
N GLU A 317 0.00 -28.27 16.52
CA GLU A 317 0.29 -28.52 17.94
C GLU A 317 1.55 -27.78 18.43
N GLU A 318 2.43 -27.33 17.52
CA GLU A 318 3.65 -26.59 17.86
C GLU A 318 3.40 -25.09 18.19
N TYR A 319 2.20 -24.58 17.88
CA TYR A 319 1.86 -23.14 18.00
C TYR A 319 0.59 -22.86 18.83
N ALA A 320 0.11 -23.82 19.61
CA ALA A 320 -0.93 -23.64 20.63
C ALA A 320 -0.32 -23.34 22.01
#